data_AF-A0A3B8W7A2-F1
#
_entry.id   AF-A0A3B8W7A2-F1
#
_cell.length_a   1.000
_cell.length_b   1.000
_cell.length_c   1.000
_cell.angle_alpha   90.00
_cell.angle_beta   90.00
_cell.angle_gamma   90.00
#
_symmetry.space_group_name_H-M   'P 1'
#
loop_
_entity.id
_entity.type
_entity.pdbx_description
1 polymer ?
#
loop_
_entity_poly.entity_id
_entity_poly.type
_entity_poly.pdbx_seq_one_letter_code
_entity_poly.pdbx_strand_id
1 'polypeptide(L)'
;EDKATWRDINGWIQGVVKGARHFYQRNASLGQQYKDKSLFFHSRTGEFSSFRYNLFVSFASKVLLGLDALWRGFLWLITRIPFLGSLADALIRSYADNAVRGLTNVIGDVVVYNVNDPKSKFYDVKKRIQEGAVKALQYLIEREDSNEKSLPYYPRVVVAGHSLGSQVAYDAINRMNLLVNQGEVKGYRKDGTHKTTGAKLEKQLCGFVTFGSPLDKIMFFLRENVPDDQYLRQQFLDHFNGFKQRDINFGNPGRGNPNYVKTNSSLQRHLEDIPWRNYYDGYDYVSGGLDYYHNLTNIDCRFKPSGFIKFTHSDYWTHPPFYRDIIRHFIQ
;
A
#
# COMPACT_ATOMS: atom_id res chain seq x y z
N GLU A 1 -10.45 -23.50 10.51
CA GLU A 1 -9.50 -22.40 10.23
C GLU A 1 -8.47 -22.89 9.22
N ASP A 2 -8.72 -22.65 7.93
CA ASP A 2 -7.91 -23.24 6.86
C ASP A 2 -6.75 -22.32 6.47
N LYS A 3 -5.60 -22.58 7.10
CA LYS A 3 -4.36 -21.85 6.85
C LYS A 3 -3.83 -22.11 5.43
N ALA A 4 -3.13 -21.11 4.90
CA ALA A 4 -2.35 -21.22 3.67
C ALA A 4 -1.41 -22.44 3.72
N THR A 5 -1.42 -23.26 2.68
CA THR A 5 -0.40 -24.31 2.54
C THR A 5 0.90 -23.66 2.09
N TRP A 6 2.00 -23.97 2.77
CA TRP A 6 3.33 -23.37 2.56
C TRP A 6 3.83 -23.39 1.11
N ARG A 7 3.38 -24.39 0.33
CA ARG A 7 3.69 -24.53 -1.09
C ARG A 7 3.08 -23.43 -1.94
N ASP A 8 1.89 -22.95 -1.57
CA ASP A 8 1.15 -21.92 -2.33
C ASP A 8 1.76 -20.53 -2.10
N ILE A 9 2.15 -20.23 -0.84
CA ILE A 9 2.86 -18.99 -0.49
C ILE A 9 4.20 -18.94 -1.22
N ASN A 10 4.97 -20.03 -1.21
CA ASN A 10 6.27 -20.06 -1.88
C ASN A 10 6.15 -19.94 -3.41
N GLY A 11 5.17 -20.61 -4.02
CA GLY A 11 4.90 -20.50 -5.46
C GLY A 11 4.53 -19.07 -5.88
N TRP A 12 3.67 -18.41 -5.09
CA TRP A 12 3.29 -17.01 -5.33
C TRP A 12 4.48 -16.07 -5.17
N ILE A 13 5.27 -16.21 -4.09
CA ILE A 13 6.45 -15.36 -3.84
C ILE A 13 7.41 -15.49 -5.04
N GLN A 14 7.73 -16.71 -5.47
CA GLN A 14 8.63 -16.92 -6.61
C GLN A 14 8.07 -16.31 -7.92
N GLY A 15 6.75 -16.39 -8.15
CA GLY A 15 6.09 -15.79 -9.32
C GLY A 15 6.15 -14.27 -9.34
N VAL A 16 5.75 -13.63 -8.24
CA VAL A 16 5.84 -12.17 -8.03
C VAL A 16 7.28 -11.71 -8.18
N VAL A 17 8.21 -12.46 -7.61
CA VAL A 17 9.62 -12.12 -7.62
C VAL A 17 10.19 -12.09 -9.01
N LYS A 18 9.88 -13.12 -9.79
CA LYS A 18 10.33 -13.25 -11.17
C LYS A 18 9.72 -12.15 -12.05
N GLY A 19 8.45 -11.84 -11.85
CA GLY A 19 7.75 -10.74 -12.54
C GLY A 19 8.35 -9.37 -12.24
N ALA A 20 8.57 -9.06 -10.96
CA ALA A 20 9.15 -7.80 -10.56
C ALA A 20 10.63 -7.66 -11.03
N ARG A 21 11.46 -8.72 -11.02
CA ARG A 21 12.83 -8.63 -11.57
C ARG A 21 12.86 -8.18 -13.03
N HIS A 22 12.02 -8.78 -13.88
CA HIS A 22 11.91 -8.39 -15.29
C HIS A 22 11.37 -6.97 -15.46
N PHE A 23 10.38 -6.60 -14.65
CA PHE A 23 9.81 -5.25 -14.64
C PHE A 23 10.84 -4.18 -14.25
N TYR A 24 11.65 -4.41 -13.21
CA TYR A 24 12.71 -3.48 -12.77
C TYR A 24 13.83 -3.32 -13.79
N GLN A 25 14.26 -4.40 -14.44
CA GLN A 25 15.27 -4.32 -15.50
C GLN A 25 14.80 -3.46 -16.67
N ARG A 26 13.50 -3.51 -16.98
CA ARG A 26 12.88 -2.76 -18.07
C ARG A 26 12.54 -1.31 -17.71
N ASN A 27 12.25 -1.04 -16.44
CA ASN A 27 11.75 0.25 -15.95
C ASN A 27 12.72 0.96 -14.99
N ALA A 28 14.02 0.63 -15.01
CA ALA A 28 15.02 1.24 -14.14
C ALA A 28 15.05 2.78 -14.25
N SER A 29 14.71 3.33 -15.41
CA SER A 29 14.55 4.77 -15.65
C SER A 29 13.41 5.40 -14.86
N LEU A 30 12.32 4.68 -14.55
CA LEU A 30 11.22 5.18 -13.71
C LEU A 30 11.68 5.36 -12.26
N GLY A 31 12.47 4.41 -11.73
CA GLY A 31 13.07 4.53 -10.40
C GLY A 31 14.00 5.74 -10.28
N GLN A 32 14.77 6.04 -11.32
CA GLN A 32 15.59 7.26 -11.40
C GLN A 32 14.73 8.53 -11.51
N GLN A 33 13.69 8.51 -12.37
CA GLN A 33 12.78 9.63 -12.60
C GLN A 33 12.05 10.05 -11.31
N TYR A 34 11.61 9.09 -10.51
CA TYR A 34 10.88 9.34 -9.27
C TYR A 34 11.78 9.35 -8.01
N LYS A 35 13.11 9.24 -8.19
CA LYS A 35 14.10 9.22 -7.09
C LYS A 35 13.75 8.19 -6.00
N ASP A 36 13.36 6.99 -6.44
CA ASP A 36 12.93 5.91 -5.56
C ASP A 36 14.03 5.59 -4.52
N LYS A 37 13.69 5.77 -3.24
CA LYS A 37 14.61 5.56 -2.11
C LYS A 37 14.49 4.16 -1.50
N SER A 38 13.77 3.25 -2.13
CA SER A 38 13.64 1.88 -1.62
C SER A 38 15.02 1.20 -1.54
N LEU A 39 15.11 0.17 -0.68
CA LEU A 39 16.33 -0.61 -0.43
C LEU A 39 16.96 -1.21 -1.71
N PHE A 40 16.21 -1.24 -2.81
CA PHE A 40 16.57 -1.86 -4.09
C PHE A 40 17.30 -0.92 -5.04
N PHE A 41 17.25 0.39 -4.80
CA PHE A 41 17.99 1.37 -5.59
C PHE A 41 19.24 1.85 -4.85
N HIS A 42 20.30 2.10 -5.60
CA HIS A 42 21.49 2.73 -5.05
C HIS A 42 21.23 4.21 -4.79
N SER A 43 21.30 4.64 -3.54
CA SER A 43 21.00 6.02 -3.13
C SER A 43 21.87 7.10 -3.80
N ARG A 44 22.99 6.71 -4.44
CA ARG A 44 23.91 7.61 -5.16
C ARG A 44 23.76 7.57 -6.68
N THR A 45 23.39 6.42 -7.26
CA THR A 45 23.32 6.23 -8.72
C THR A 45 21.90 6.07 -9.24
N GLY A 46 20.92 5.85 -8.37
CA GLY A 46 19.53 5.56 -8.74
C GLY A 46 19.36 4.25 -9.51
N GLU A 47 20.39 3.41 -9.56
CA GLU A 47 20.36 2.14 -10.31
C GLU A 47 19.74 1.03 -9.48
N PHE A 48 18.88 0.24 -10.14
CA PHE A 48 18.27 -0.94 -9.55
C PHE A 48 19.30 -2.03 -9.31
N SER A 49 19.42 -2.47 -8.05
CA SER A 49 20.25 -3.60 -7.67
C SER A 49 19.44 -4.89 -7.68
N SER A 50 19.56 -5.62 -8.78
CA SER A 50 19.01 -6.99 -8.88
C SER A 50 19.55 -7.92 -7.78
N PHE A 51 20.77 -7.67 -7.29
CA PHE A 51 21.36 -8.38 -6.16
C PHE A 51 20.63 -8.09 -4.84
N ARG A 52 20.42 -6.81 -4.47
CA ARG A 52 19.69 -6.45 -3.23
C ARG A 52 18.24 -6.92 -3.28
N TYR A 53 17.63 -6.87 -4.45
CA TYR A 53 16.30 -7.41 -4.69
C TYR A 53 16.27 -8.93 -4.49
N ASN A 54 17.16 -9.69 -5.13
CA ASN A 54 17.27 -11.13 -4.93
C ASN A 54 17.61 -11.48 -3.48
N LEU A 55 18.42 -10.66 -2.79
CA LEU A 55 18.77 -10.85 -1.38
C LEU A 55 17.57 -10.62 -0.48
N PHE A 56 16.81 -9.52 -0.64
CA PHE A 56 15.60 -9.24 0.13
C PHE A 56 14.51 -10.26 -0.11
N VAL A 57 14.33 -10.69 -1.35
CA VAL A 57 13.37 -11.72 -1.70
C VAL A 57 13.81 -13.07 -1.15
N SER A 58 15.09 -13.42 -1.33
CA SER A 58 15.64 -14.66 -0.80
C SER A 58 15.59 -14.64 0.72
N PHE A 59 15.76 -13.48 1.34
CA PHE A 59 15.57 -13.25 2.76
C PHE A 59 14.09 -13.37 3.13
N ALA A 60 13.14 -12.67 2.51
CA ALA A 60 11.72 -12.78 2.79
C ALA A 60 11.20 -14.22 2.65
N SER A 61 11.63 -14.94 1.60
CA SER A 61 11.30 -16.35 1.38
C SER A 61 12.02 -17.31 2.35
N LYS A 62 13.29 -17.07 2.71
CA LYS A 62 14.04 -17.89 3.69
C LYS A 62 13.79 -17.51 5.15
N VAL A 63 13.31 -16.32 5.44
CA VAL A 63 12.88 -15.85 6.76
C VAL A 63 11.55 -16.51 7.06
N LEU A 64 10.60 -16.50 6.13
CA LEU A 64 9.35 -17.27 6.25
C LEU A 64 9.60 -18.78 6.43
N LEU A 65 10.66 -19.35 5.82
CA LEU A 65 10.97 -20.78 5.90
C LEU A 65 11.99 -21.17 7.00
N GLY A 66 12.81 -20.25 7.48
CA GLY A 66 14.03 -20.53 8.23
C GLY A 66 14.17 -19.75 9.52
N LEU A 67 13.14 -18.99 9.92
CA LEU A 67 13.17 -18.21 11.17
C LEU A 67 13.47 -19.07 12.39
N ASP A 68 12.91 -20.28 12.51
CA ASP A 68 13.22 -21.18 13.64
C ASP A 68 14.66 -21.72 13.57
N ALA A 69 15.18 -21.99 12.37
CA ALA A 69 16.53 -22.54 12.18
C ALA A 69 17.64 -21.49 12.32
N LEU A 70 17.42 -20.29 11.76
CA LEU A 70 18.30 -19.13 11.93
C LEU A 70 18.29 -18.64 13.38
N TRP A 71 17.13 -18.69 14.05
CA TRP A 71 17.01 -18.42 15.47
C TRP A 71 17.79 -19.43 16.31
N ARG A 72 17.62 -20.74 16.07
CA ARG A 72 18.43 -21.77 16.74
C ARG A 72 19.93 -21.63 16.47
N GLY A 73 20.33 -21.27 15.25
CA GLY A 73 21.72 -21.03 14.90
C GLY A 73 22.32 -19.80 15.57
N PHE A 74 21.54 -18.71 15.65
CA PHE A 74 21.90 -17.48 16.35
C PHE A 74 22.01 -17.71 17.86
N LEU A 75 21.05 -18.45 18.44
CA LEU A 75 21.07 -18.86 19.84
C LEU A 75 22.29 -19.75 20.15
N TRP A 76 22.62 -20.70 19.27
CA TRP A 76 23.81 -21.55 19.39
C TRP A 76 25.12 -20.75 19.34
N LEU A 77 25.17 -19.66 18.57
CA LEU A 77 26.32 -18.75 18.51
C LEU A 77 26.45 -17.89 19.77
N ILE A 78 25.33 -17.40 20.31
CA ILE A 78 25.29 -16.55 21.51
C ILE A 78 25.59 -17.35 22.78
N THR A 79 25.10 -18.59 22.90
CA THR A 79 25.38 -19.48 24.04
C THR A 79 26.85 -19.87 24.15
N ARG A 80 27.66 -19.58 23.12
CA ARG A 80 29.10 -19.83 23.08
C ARG A 80 29.95 -18.65 23.57
N ILE A 81 29.35 -17.49 23.84
CA ILE A 81 30.05 -16.29 24.32
C ILE A 81 29.85 -16.18 25.86
N PRO A 82 30.86 -16.52 26.67
CA PRO A 82 30.71 -16.75 28.11
C PRO A 82 30.36 -15.52 28.96
N PHE A 83 30.33 -14.31 28.38
CA PHE A 83 30.18 -13.05 29.13
C PHE A 83 28.82 -12.35 28.99
N LEU A 84 27.90 -12.84 28.13
CA LEU A 84 26.62 -12.15 27.81
C LEU A 84 25.36 -12.83 28.40
N GLY A 85 25.54 -13.84 29.23
CA GLY A 85 24.69 -15.05 29.28
C GLY A 85 23.29 -15.02 29.90
N SER A 86 22.67 -13.88 30.26
CA SER A 86 21.25 -13.94 30.69
C SER A 86 20.45 -12.65 30.49
N LEU A 87 20.99 -11.52 30.94
CA LEU A 87 20.29 -10.22 30.93
C LEU A 87 20.27 -9.58 29.53
N ALA A 88 21.42 -9.59 28.85
CA ALA A 88 21.51 -9.17 27.45
C ALA A 88 20.70 -10.11 26.56
N ASP A 89 20.72 -11.41 26.86
CA ASP A 89 19.99 -12.43 26.11
C ASP A 89 18.47 -12.22 26.20
N ALA A 90 17.91 -11.96 27.39
CA ALA A 90 16.48 -11.69 27.55
C ALA A 90 16.02 -10.39 26.85
N LEU A 91 16.81 -9.31 26.96
CA LEU A 91 16.49 -8.02 26.35
C LEU A 91 16.60 -8.05 24.82
N ILE A 92 17.65 -8.70 24.29
CA ILE A 92 17.85 -8.88 22.85
C ILE A 92 16.76 -9.81 22.30
N ARG A 93 16.43 -10.90 22.99
CA ARG A 93 15.37 -11.83 22.55
C ARG A 93 14.00 -11.17 22.50
N SER A 94 13.58 -10.50 23.56
CA SER A 94 12.27 -9.85 23.60
C SER A 94 12.13 -8.75 22.53
N TYR A 95 13.17 -7.95 22.34
CA TYR A 95 13.15 -6.87 21.35
C TYR A 95 13.22 -7.39 19.91
N ALA A 96 14.13 -8.34 19.63
CA ALA A 96 14.26 -8.94 18.30
C ALA A 96 13.03 -9.76 17.91
N ASP A 97 12.45 -10.54 18.82
CA ASP A 97 11.26 -11.36 18.55
C ASP A 97 10.05 -10.48 18.21
N ASN A 98 9.85 -9.37 18.94
CA ASN A 98 8.74 -8.46 18.67
C ASN A 98 8.92 -7.74 17.33
N ALA A 99 10.13 -7.25 17.02
CA ALA A 99 10.41 -6.59 15.75
C ALA A 99 10.28 -7.55 14.56
N VAL A 100 10.79 -8.77 14.69
CA VAL A 100 10.76 -9.80 13.63
C VAL A 100 9.34 -10.34 13.41
N ARG A 101 8.57 -10.59 14.47
CA ARG A 101 7.16 -11.01 14.35
C ARG A 101 6.31 -9.91 13.71
N GLY A 102 6.51 -8.65 14.13
CA GLY A 102 5.84 -7.50 13.52
C GLY A 102 6.12 -7.40 12.02
N LEU A 103 7.39 -7.48 11.62
CA LEU A 103 7.79 -7.45 10.22
C LEU A 103 7.22 -8.64 9.42
N THR A 104 7.26 -9.84 9.99
CA THR A 104 6.80 -11.07 9.31
C THR A 104 5.30 -11.06 9.07
N ASN A 105 4.51 -10.61 10.06
CA ASN A 105 3.06 -10.49 9.93
C ASN A 105 2.70 -9.48 8.84
N VAL A 106 3.35 -8.30 8.84
CA VAL A 106 3.08 -7.26 7.84
C VAL A 106 3.43 -7.73 6.43
N ILE A 107 4.56 -8.41 6.24
CA ILE A 107 4.93 -8.98 4.93
C ILE A 107 3.91 -10.04 4.51
N GLY A 108 3.51 -10.93 5.42
CA GLY A 108 2.51 -11.96 5.14
C GLY A 108 1.17 -11.38 4.68
N ASP A 109 0.67 -10.35 5.37
CA ASP A 109 -0.60 -9.69 5.06
C ASP A 109 -0.55 -8.96 3.72
N VAL A 110 0.54 -8.22 3.43
CA VAL A 110 0.74 -7.56 2.14
C VAL A 110 0.77 -8.56 1.00
N VAL A 111 1.45 -9.70 1.19
CA VAL A 111 1.52 -10.77 0.20
C VAL A 111 0.13 -11.36 -0.07
N VAL A 112 -0.60 -11.74 0.97
CA VAL A 112 -1.94 -12.35 0.86
C VAL A 112 -2.93 -11.42 0.17
N TYR A 113 -2.92 -10.13 0.52
CA TYR A 113 -3.86 -9.16 -0.04
C TYR A 113 -3.59 -8.84 -1.52
N ASN A 114 -2.36 -9.02 -1.99
CA ASN A 114 -1.98 -8.71 -3.36
C ASN A 114 -2.03 -9.92 -4.31
N VAL A 115 -2.64 -11.02 -3.89
CA VAL A 115 -2.92 -12.16 -4.77
C VAL A 115 -3.94 -11.74 -5.84
N ASN A 116 -3.57 -11.91 -7.11
CA ASN A 116 -4.41 -11.56 -8.28
C ASN A 116 -4.98 -12.80 -9.00
N ASP A 117 -4.60 -14.02 -8.60
CA ASP A 117 -5.10 -15.26 -9.21
C ASP A 117 -6.50 -15.60 -8.69
N PRO A 118 -7.55 -15.59 -9.55
CA PRO A 118 -8.92 -15.92 -9.16
C PRO A 118 -9.11 -17.36 -8.67
N LYS A 119 -8.17 -18.27 -8.98
CA LYS A 119 -8.20 -19.66 -8.51
C LYS A 119 -7.61 -19.81 -7.11
N SER A 120 -7.02 -18.76 -6.55
CA SER A 120 -6.46 -18.79 -5.20
C SER A 120 -7.54 -18.56 -4.14
N LYS A 121 -7.52 -19.34 -3.07
CA LYS A 121 -8.37 -19.13 -1.89
C LYS A 121 -8.19 -17.75 -1.23
N PHE A 122 -7.06 -17.08 -1.47
CA PHE A 122 -6.79 -15.72 -0.97
C PHE A 122 -7.52 -14.64 -1.77
N TYR A 123 -7.94 -14.94 -3.00
CA TYR A 123 -8.71 -14.02 -3.83
C TYR A 123 -10.07 -13.70 -3.20
N ASP A 124 -10.76 -14.72 -2.67
CA ASP A 124 -12.04 -14.54 -1.98
C ASP A 124 -11.90 -13.77 -0.65
N VAL A 125 -10.76 -13.92 0.02
CA VAL A 125 -10.45 -13.14 1.24
C VAL A 125 -10.22 -11.67 0.88
N LYS A 126 -9.36 -11.40 -0.11
CA LYS A 126 -9.11 -10.06 -0.64
C LYS A 126 -10.41 -9.37 -1.06
N LYS A 127 -11.24 -10.06 -1.86
CA LYS A 127 -12.52 -9.55 -2.33
C LYS A 127 -13.45 -9.18 -1.17
N ARG A 128 -13.57 -10.04 -0.15
CA ARG A 128 -14.37 -9.74 1.05
C ARG A 128 -13.85 -8.53 1.84
N ILE A 129 -12.53 -8.39 1.97
CA ILE A 129 -11.92 -7.22 2.62
C ILE A 129 -12.23 -5.94 1.82
N GLN A 130 -12.04 -5.96 0.50
CA GLN A 130 -12.33 -4.84 -0.39
C GLN A 130 -13.81 -4.45 -0.34
N GLU A 131 -14.71 -5.42 -0.46
CA GLU A 131 -16.16 -5.19 -0.38
C GLU A 131 -16.58 -4.65 1.00
N GLY A 132 -16.01 -5.19 2.08
CA GLY A 132 -16.27 -4.73 3.44
C GLY A 132 -15.84 -3.28 3.64
N ALA A 133 -14.63 -2.92 3.18
CA ALA A 133 -14.11 -1.55 3.27
C ALA A 133 -14.95 -0.55 2.46
N VAL A 134 -15.36 -0.94 1.24
CA VAL A 134 -16.25 -0.12 0.40
C VAL A 134 -17.60 0.08 1.06
N LYS A 135 -18.22 -0.98 1.60
CA LYS A 135 -19.50 -0.88 2.31
C LYS A 135 -19.41 -0.01 3.56
N ALA A 136 -18.30 -0.11 4.31
CA ALA A 136 -18.09 0.73 5.47
C ALA A 136 -17.98 2.22 5.09
N LEU A 137 -17.22 2.53 4.03
CA LEU A 137 -17.12 3.90 3.53
C LEU A 137 -18.45 4.40 2.98
N GLN A 138 -19.14 3.58 2.19
CA GLN A 138 -20.47 3.88 1.65
C GLN A 138 -21.48 4.17 2.76
N TYR A 139 -21.48 3.38 3.84
CA TYR A 139 -22.34 3.61 5.00
C TYR A 139 -22.09 4.97 5.65
N LEU A 140 -20.82 5.38 5.83
CA LEU A 140 -20.50 6.69 6.39
C LEU A 140 -20.95 7.84 5.49
N ILE A 141 -20.89 7.66 4.17
CA ILE A 141 -21.27 8.68 3.20
C ILE A 141 -22.80 8.79 3.03
N GLU A 142 -23.50 7.65 2.98
CA GLU A 142 -24.94 7.58 2.67
C GLU A 142 -25.85 7.72 3.90
N ARG A 143 -25.30 7.67 5.11
CA ARG A 143 -26.10 7.79 6.33
C ARG A 143 -26.73 9.17 6.41
N GLU A 144 -28.04 9.21 6.48
CA GLU A 144 -28.84 10.44 6.63
C GLU A 144 -29.05 10.79 8.11
N ASP A 145 -29.21 12.08 8.41
CA ASP A 145 -29.59 12.53 9.74
C ASP A 145 -31.02 12.09 10.07
N SER A 146 -31.23 11.60 11.30
CA SER A 146 -32.55 11.12 11.75
C SER A 146 -33.57 12.25 11.89
N ASN A 147 -33.11 13.45 12.23
CA ASN A 147 -33.93 14.64 12.42
C ASN A 147 -34.18 15.36 11.08
N GLU A 148 -33.23 15.24 10.14
CA GLU A 148 -33.33 15.83 8.81
C GLU A 148 -32.90 14.83 7.74
N LYS A 149 -33.86 13.98 7.29
CA LYS A 149 -33.68 12.82 6.39
C LYS A 149 -33.04 13.10 5.02
N SER A 150 -32.57 14.31 4.78
CA SER A 150 -31.97 14.75 3.52
C SER A 150 -30.57 15.35 3.67
N LEU A 151 -30.06 15.45 4.91
CA LEU A 151 -28.69 15.87 5.19
C LEU A 151 -27.81 14.66 5.57
N PRO A 152 -26.51 14.69 5.21
CA PRO A 152 -25.58 13.66 5.64
C PRO A 152 -25.38 13.72 7.16
N TYR A 153 -25.49 12.57 7.83
CA TYR A 153 -25.23 12.42 9.27
C TYR A 153 -23.77 12.75 9.61
N TYR A 154 -22.84 12.33 8.75
CA TYR A 154 -21.43 12.69 8.85
C TYR A 154 -21.11 13.76 7.81
N PRO A 155 -21.06 15.05 8.17
CA PRO A 155 -20.79 16.12 7.21
C PRO A 155 -19.34 16.09 6.70
N ARG A 156 -18.43 15.49 7.47
CA ARG A 156 -17.01 15.32 7.13
C ARG A 156 -16.54 13.93 7.54
N VAL A 157 -15.88 13.25 6.63
CA VAL A 157 -15.29 11.91 6.77
C VAL A 157 -13.83 12.01 6.33
N VAL A 158 -12.94 11.52 7.18
CA VAL A 158 -11.49 11.41 6.91
C VAL A 158 -11.13 9.95 7.05
N VAL A 159 -10.49 9.39 6.03
CA VAL A 159 -10.08 7.98 6.02
C VAL A 159 -8.61 7.89 6.41
N ALA A 160 -8.28 7.05 7.39
CA ALA A 160 -6.91 6.82 7.81
C ALA A 160 -6.55 5.33 7.65
N GLY A 161 -5.44 5.05 6.98
CA GLY A 161 -4.92 3.70 6.78
C GLY A 161 -3.51 3.54 7.35
N HIS A 162 -3.30 2.48 8.12
CA HIS A 162 -1.99 2.04 8.58
C HIS A 162 -1.55 0.80 7.80
N SER A 163 -0.29 0.72 7.38
CA SER A 163 0.25 -0.50 6.78
C SER A 163 -0.61 -0.98 5.61
N LEU A 164 -0.98 -2.27 5.56
CA LEU A 164 -1.93 -2.82 4.58
C LEU A 164 -3.28 -2.07 4.54
N GLY A 165 -3.75 -1.55 5.68
CA GLY A 165 -4.96 -0.73 5.74
C GLY A 165 -4.90 0.52 4.84
N SER A 166 -3.69 1.03 4.55
CA SER A 166 -3.49 2.10 3.56
C SER A 166 -3.91 1.67 2.16
N GLN A 167 -3.59 0.43 1.77
CA GLN A 167 -3.99 -0.13 0.48
C GLN A 167 -5.49 -0.40 0.43
N VAL A 168 -6.04 -1.02 1.48
CA VAL A 168 -7.48 -1.29 1.58
C VAL A 168 -8.29 0.00 1.48
N ALA A 169 -7.87 1.04 2.20
CA ALA A 169 -8.50 2.35 2.14
C ALA A 169 -8.39 3.01 0.75
N TYR A 170 -7.20 2.96 0.13
CA TYR A 170 -6.98 3.48 -1.21
C TYR A 170 -7.87 2.78 -2.26
N ASP A 171 -7.97 1.46 -2.21
CA ASP A 171 -8.84 0.66 -3.08
C ASP A 171 -10.32 1.03 -2.85
N ALA A 172 -10.73 1.20 -1.58
CA ALA A 172 -12.09 1.57 -1.23
C ALA A 172 -12.46 2.98 -1.73
N ILE A 173 -11.54 3.96 -1.62
CA ILE A 173 -11.72 5.32 -2.14
C ILE A 173 -11.83 5.30 -3.68
N ASN A 174 -10.96 4.54 -4.36
CA ASN A 174 -11.06 4.35 -5.82
C ASN A 174 -12.42 3.76 -6.22
N ARG A 175 -12.85 2.70 -5.53
CA ARG A 175 -14.15 2.07 -5.79
C ARG A 175 -15.31 3.00 -5.49
N MET A 176 -15.21 3.82 -4.44
CA MET A 176 -16.19 4.86 -4.11
C MET A 176 -16.36 5.85 -5.27
N ASN A 177 -15.25 6.33 -5.85
CA ASN A 177 -15.29 7.21 -7.03
C ASN A 177 -15.99 6.54 -8.22
N LEU A 178 -15.71 5.26 -8.47
CA LEU A 178 -16.38 4.48 -9.52
C LEU A 178 -17.89 4.36 -9.28
N LEU A 179 -18.30 4.03 -8.06
CA LEU A 179 -19.71 3.89 -7.69
C LEU A 179 -20.47 5.22 -7.88
N VAL A 180 -19.85 6.35 -7.54
CA VAL A 180 -20.46 7.68 -7.78
C VAL A 180 -20.66 7.93 -9.26
N ASN A 181 -19.66 7.67 -10.10
CA ASN A 181 -19.79 7.79 -11.56
C ASN A 181 -20.92 6.90 -12.12
N GLN A 182 -21.14 5.73 -11.52
CA GLN A 182 -22.21 4.79 -11.89
C GLN A 182 -23.59 5.24 -11.38
N GLY A 183 -23.64 6.16 -10.41
CA GLY A 183 -24.87 6.58 -9.74
C GLY A 183 -25.37 5.58 -8.70
N GLU A 184 -24.49 4.71 -8.20
CA GLU A 184 -24.80 3.65 -7.24
C GLU A 184 -24.73 4.12 -5.77
N VAL A 185 -24.45 5.41 -5.56
CA VAL A 185 -24.25 6.00 -4.23
C VAL A 185 -25.47 6.83 -3.86
N LYS A 186 -26.16 6.42 -2.80
CA LYS A 186 -27.33 7.13 -2.28
C LYS A 186 -26.94 8.55 -1.88
N GLY A 187 -27.84 9.50 -2.09
CA GLY A 187 -27.60 10.91 -1.80
C GLY A 187 -26.73 11.64 -2.83
N TYR A 188 -26.03 10.97 -3.75
CA TYR A 188 -25.17 11.61 -4.75
C TYR A 188 -25.65 11.41 -6.20
N ARG A 189 -25.35 12.40 -7.04
CA ARG A 189 -25.52 12.35 -8.51
C ARG A 189 -24.21 11.87 -9.15
N LYS A 190 -24.27 11.48 -10.44
CA LYS A 190 -23.12 10.98 -11.21
C LYS A 190 -21.99 12.00 -11.38
N ASP A 191 -22.27 13.28 -11.18
CA ASP A 191 -21.29 14.37 -11.23
C ASP A 191 -20.63 14.64 -9.85
N GLY A 192 -20.89 13.77 -8.86
CA GLY A 192 -20.37 13.87 -7.50
C GLY A 192 -21.04 14.94 -6.65
N THR A 193 -22.16 15.53 -7.08
CA THR A 193 -22.93 16.48 -6.25
C THR A 193 -23.95 15.76 -5.38
N HIS A 194 -24.05 16.18 -4.12
CA HIS A 194 -25.06 15.71 -3.20
C HIS A 194 -26.44 16.26 -3.63
N LYS A 195 -27.45 15.40 -3.68
CA LYS A 195 -28.78 15.66 -4.24
C LYS A 195 -29.53 16.79 -3.51
N THR A 196 -29.35 16.89 -2.20
CA THR A 196 -30.00 17.90 -1.35
C THR A 196 -29.14 19.15 -1.18
N THR A 197 -27.92 19.02 -0.62
CA THR A 197 -27.06 20.15 -0.28
C THR A 197 -26.35 20.78 -1.46
N GLY A 198 -26.27 20.10 -2.62
CA GLY A 198 -25.48 20.53 -3.76
C GLY A 198 -23.95 20.45 -3.57
N ALA A 199 -23.49 20.05 -2.38
CA ALA A 199 -22.06 19.94 -2.07
C ALA A 199 -21.40 18.82 -2.88
N LYS A 200 -20.13 19.00 -3.26
CA LYS A 200 -19.34 17.95 -3.92
C LYS A 200 -18.91 16.88 -2.92
N LEU A 201 -18.76 15.65 -3.39
CA LEU A 201 -18.34 14.49 -2.58
C LEU A 201 -17.06 14.74 -1.78
N GLU A 202 -16.07 15.41 -2.37
CA GLU A 202 -14.82 15.82 -1.71
C GLU A 202 -15.03 16.68 -0.45
N LYS A 203 -16.18 17.34 -0.29
CA LYS A 203 -16.48 18.13 0.91
C LYS A 203 -16.91 17.23 2.06
N GLN A 204 -17.55 16.09 1.76
CA GLN A 204 -17.88 15.08 2.75
C GLN A 204 -16.70 14.14 2.96
N LEU A 205 -16.22 13.45 1.92
CA LEU A 205 -14.98 12.66 1.99
C LEU A 205 -13.78 13.60 1.83
N CYS A 206 -13.40 14.24 2.93
CA CYS A 206 -12.57 15.45 2.92
C CYS A 206 -11.09 15.20 3.22
N GLY A 207 -10.65 13.94 3.33
CA GLY A 207 -9.26 13.67 3.62
C GLY A 207 -8.86 12.20 3.58
N PHE A 208 -7.60 11.98 3.23
CA PHE A 208 -6.96 10.68 3.28
C PHE A 208 -5.62 10.77 4.04
N VAL A 209 -5.43 9.87 5.00
CA VAL A 209 -4.21 9.77 5.78
C VAL A 209 -3.65 8.36 5.62
N THR A 210 -2.39 8.25 5.22
CA THR A 210 -1.69 6.96 5.17
C THR A 210 -0.44 7.02 6.04
N PHE A 211 -0.14 5.93 6.73
CA PHE A 211 1.09 5.84 7.51
C PHE A 211 1.57 4.40 7.55
N GLY A 212 2.89 4.19 7.52
CA GLY A 212 3.42 2.84 7.31
C GLY A 212 3.09 2.26 5.93
N SER A 213 2.75 3.09 4.93
CA SER A 213 2.06 2.64 3.71
C SER A 213 2.95 1.88 2.73
N PRO A 214 2.56 0.65 2.31
CA PRO A 214 3.26 -0.10 1.28
C PRO A 214 2.84 0.26 -0.15
N LEU A 215 1.96 1.25 -0.36
CA LEU A 215 1.31 1.53 -1.66
C LEU A 215 2.29 1.65 -2.83
N ASP A 216 3.40 2.39 -2.66
CA ASP A 216 4.44 2.50 -3.69
C ASP A 216 5.08 1.16 -4.03
N LYS A 217 5.35 0.35 -3.00
CA LYS A 217 5.88 -1.00 -3.18
C LYS A 217 4.88 -1.89 -3.90
N ILE A 218 3.61 -1.81 -3.55
CA ILE A 218 2.55 -2.58 -4.23
C ILE A 218 2.48 -2.20 -5.71
N MET A 219 2.44 -0.89 -5.99
CA MET A 219 2.39 -0.37 -7.36
C MET A 219 3.54 -0.90 -8.22
N PHE A 220 4.71 -1.10 -7.60
CA PHE A 220 5.90 -1.54 -8.30
C PHE A 220 6.09 -3.07 -8.33
N PHE A 221 5.86 -3.76 -7.22
CA PHE A 221 6.17 -5.19 -7.05
C PHE A 221 4.98 -6.10 -7.32
N LEU A 222 3.77 -5.61 -7.07
CA LEU A 222 2.57 -6.44 -6.92
C LEU A 222 1.46 -6.10 -7.91
N ARG A 223 1.63 -5.00 -8.67
CA ARG A 223 0.78 -4.70 -9.83
C ARG A 223 0.92 -5.82 -10.85
N GLU A 224 -0.20 -6.18 -11.45
CA GLU A 224 -0.21 -7.09 -12.58
C GLU A 224 0.62 -6.51 -13.73
N ASN A 225 1.64 -7.25 -14.16
CA ASN A 225 2.42 -6.91 -15.34
C ASN A 225 1.68 -7.43 -16.57
N VAL A 226 1.09 -6.50 -17.34
CA VAL A 226 0.36 -6.82 -18.56
C VAL A 226 1.36 -6.91 -19.72
N PRO A 227 1.38 -8.03 -20.47
CA PRO A 227 2.20 -8.15 -21.68
C PRO A 227 1.95 -7.01 -22.68
N ASP A 228 2.99 -6.60 -23.42
CA ASP A 228 2.93 -5.44 -24.33
C ASP A 228 1.89 -5.58 -25.46
N ASP A 229 1.57 -6.80 -25.84
CA ASP A 229 0.57 -7.14 -26.84
C ASP A 229 -0.88 -7.02 -26.32
N GLN A 230 -1.08 -6.90 -25.00
CA GLN A 230 -2.39 -6.75 -24.35
C GLN A 230 -2.74 -5.27 -24.08
N TYR A 231 -2.63 -4.43 -25.11
CA TYR A 231 -2.82 -2.97 -25.03
C TYR A 231 -4.22 -2.54 -24.54
N LEU A 232 -5.29 -3.30 -24.84
CA LEU A 232 -6.64 -3.00 -24.31
C LEU A 232 -6.71 -3.19 -22.80
N ARG A 233 -6.10 -4.28 -22.29
CA ARG A 233 -6.06 -4.59 -20.85
C ARG A 233 -5.26 -3.53 -20.10
N GLN A 234 -4.12 -3.11 -20.66
CA GLN A 234 -3.32 -2.02 -20.09
C GLN A 234 -4.13 -0.72 -20.02
N GLN A 235 -4.82 -0.35 -21.10
CA GLN A 235 -5.69 0.83 -21.11
C GLN A 235 -6.83 0.75 -20.10
N PHE A 236 -7.43 -0.43 -19.88
CA PHE A 236 -8.40 -0.60 -18.80
C PHE A 236 -7.77 -0.33 -17.44
N LEU A 237 -6.63 -0.93 -17.14
CA LEU A 237 -5.95 -0.70 -15.86
C LEU A 237 -5.57 0.77 -15.66
N ASP A 238 -5.15 1.46 -16.70
CA ASP A 238 -4.77 2.87 -16.62
C ASP A 238 -5.99 3.79 -16.45
N HIS A 239 -7.12 3.46 -17.08
CA HIS A 239 -8.37 4.23 -16.99
C HIS A 239 -9.19 3.95 -15.73
N PHE A 240 -9.03 2.78 -15.09
CA PHE A 240 -9.78 2.39 -13.89
C PHE A 240 -9.20 2.95 -12.58
N ASN A 241 -8.02 3.58 -12.61
CA ASN A 241 -7.43 4.25 -11.44
C ASN A 241 -7.92 5.71 -11.36
N GLY A 242 -8.95 5.93 -10.54
CA GLY A 242 -9.66 7.21 -10.43
C GLY A 242 -9.12 8.18 -9.36
N PHE A 243 -8.21 7.74 -8.49
CA PHE A 243 -7.77 8.50 -7.32
C PHE A 243 -6.25 8.69 -7.28
N LYS A 244 -5.78 9.90 -7.64
CA LYS A 244 -4.42 10.44 -7.40
C LYS A 244 -3.22 9.56 -7.82
N GLN A 245 -3.43 8.53 -8.63
CA GLN A 245 -2.34 7.73 -9.20
C GLN A 245 -1.73 8.48 -10.38
N ARG A 246 -0.39 8.58 -10.43
CA ARG A 246 0.28 9.20 -11.57
C ARG A 246 0.05 8.37 -12.83
N ASP A 247 0.05 9.06 -13.97
CA ASP A 247 0.13 8.39 -15.26
C ASP A 247 1.56 7.83 -15.40
N ILE A 248 1.70 6.54 -15.14
CA ILE A 248 3.00 5.86 -15.22
C ILE A 248 3.00 5.05 -16.50
N ASN A 249 3.70 5.59 -17.50
CA ASN A 249 3.90 4.92 -18.77
C ASN A 249 5.01 3.88 -18.64
N PHE A 250 4.65 2.64 -18.29
CA PHE A 250 5.57 1.50 -18.09
C PHE A 250 6.19 0.93 -19.39
N GLY A 251 6.34 1.76 -20.42
CA GLY A 251 6.92 1.36 -21.69
C GLY A 251 5.87 1.01 -22.74
N ASN A 252 5.08 2.02 -23.11
CA ASN A 252 4.63 2.35 -24.47
C ASN A 252 4.11 1.21 -25.38
N PRO A 253 2.88 0.71 -25.17
CA PRO A 253 2.21 -0.22 -26.09
C PRO A 253 1.88 0.39 -27.47
N GLY A 254 2.09 1.70 -27.66
CA GLY A 254 1.85 2.41 -28.93
C GLY A 254 3.08 2.59 -29.80
N ARG A 255 4.30 2.27 -29.35
CA ARG A 255 5.52 2.43 -30.16
C ARG A 255 5.61 1.32 -31.22
N GLY A 256 5.06 1.59 -32.40
CA GLY A 256 5.24 0.77 -33.60
C GLY A 256 4.08 -0.14 -33.95
N ASN A 257 2.97 -0.14 -33.19
CA ASN A 257 1.76 -0.87 -33.57
C ASN A 257 0.79 0.07 -34.32
N PRO A 258 0.59 -0.12 -35.64
CA PRO A 258 -0.32 0.73 -36.42
C PRO A 258 -1.80 0.55 -36.03
N ASN A 259 -2.14 -0.52 -35.30
CA ASN A 259 -3.49 -0.82 -34.83
C ASN A 259 -3.74 -0.36 -33.39
N TYR A 260 -2.81 0.36 -32.76
CA TYR A 260 -3.01 0.90 -31.43
C TYR A 260 -4.04 2.03 -31.45
N VAL A 261 -5.19 1.81 -30.82
CA VAL A 261 -6.22 2.84 -30.62
C VAL A 261 -6.19 3.29 -29.17
N LYS A 262 -5.84 4.56 -28.95
CA LYS A 262 -5.95 5.19 -27.62
C LYS A 262 -7.41 5.49 -27.34
N THR A 263 -7.91 4.94 -26.24
CA THR A 263 -9.26 5.22 -25.72
C THR A 263 -9.20 6.39 -24.73
N ASN A 264 -10.30 7.12 -24.59
CA ASN A 264 -10.44 8.13 -23.55
C ASN A 264 -11.28 7.55 -22.41
N SER A 265 -10.92 7.88 -21.16
CA SER A 265 -11.76 7.55 -20.01
C SER A 265 -12.84 8.62 -19.82
N SER A 266 -14.09 8.21 -19.70
CA SER A 266 -15.20 9.08 -19.29
C SER A 266 -15.29 9.23 -17.76
N LEU A 267 -14.41 8.53 -17.02
CA LEU A 267 -14.40 8.52 -15.56
C LEU A 267 -14.06 9.91 -15.02
N GLN A 268 -14.99 10.49 -14.25
CA GLN A 268 -14.78 11.71 -13.51
C GLN A 268 -14.04 11.41 -12.20
N ARG A 269 -13.00 12.18 -11.88
CA ARG A 269 -12.20 12.02 -10.66
C ARG A 269 -12.73 12.95 -9.54
N HIS A 270 -13.85 12.58 -8.93
CA HIS A 270 -14.53 13.40 -7.92
C HIS A 270 -13.77 13.60 -6.61
N LEU A 271 -12.66 12.88 -6.42
CA LEU A 271 -11.86 12.88 -5.20
C LEU A 271 -10.42 13.33 -5.45
N GLU A 272 -10.12 13.87 -6.63
CA GLU A 272 -8.78 14.31 -7.03
C GLU A 272 -8.22 15.41 -6.12
N ASP A 273 -9.09 16.23 -5.53
CA ASP A 273 -8.70 17.43 -4.77
C ASP A 273 -8.71 17.23 -3.25
N ILE A 274 -9.08 16.04 -2.74
CA ILE A 274 -9.06 15.80 -1.29
C ILE A 274 -7.61 15.85 -0.78
N PRO A 275 -7.30 16.47 0.37
CA PRO A 275 -5.96 16.43 0.91
C PRO A 275 -5.55 15.00 1.28
N TRP A 276 -4.36 14.60 0.84
CA TRP A 276 -3.75 13.31 1.21
C TRP A 276 -2.43 13.56 1.93
N ARG A 277 -2.31 13.08 3.18
CA ARG A 277 -1.05 13.08 3.95
C ARG A 277 -0.52 11.67 4.13
N ASN A 278 0.72 11.44 3.69
CA ASN A 278 1.43 10.19 3.88
C ASN A 278 2.58 10.37 4.88
N TYR A 279 2.56 9.61 5.95
CA TYR A 279 3.61 9.59 6.96
C TYR A 279 4.47 8.33 6.79
N TYR A 280 5.77 8.53 6.68
CA TYR A 280 6.72 7.44 6.48
C TYR A 280 7.98 7.68 7.30
N ASP A 281 8.79 6.64 7.46
CA ASP A 281 10.06 6.73 8.17
C ASP A 281 11.14 5.90 7.48
N GLY A 282 12.39 6.38 7.52
CA GLY A 282 13.52 5.70 6.87
C GLY A 282 13.85 4.33 7.46
N TYR A 283 13.46 4.05 8.71
CA TYR A 283 13.61 2.74 9.35
C TYR A 283 12.33 1.89 9.32
N ASP A 284 11.27 2.38 8.68
CA ASP A 284 10.09 1.59 8.37
C ASP A 284 10.24 1.03 6.96
N TYR A 285 10.75 -0.20 6.88
CA TYR A 285 11.01 -0.91 5.63
C TYR A 285 9.74 -1.23 4.82
N VAL A 286 8.56 -1.13 5.43
CA VAL A 286 7.28 -1.35 4.75
C VAL A 286 6.80 -0.03 4.14
N SER A 287 6.97 1.08 4.85
CA SER A 287 6.60 2.40 4.35
C SER A 287 7.52 2.93 3.27
N GLY A 288 7.02 3.90 2.51
CA GLY A 288 7.84 4.75 1.64
C GLY A 288 7.21 6.12 1.49
N GLY A 289 7.99 7.07 0.96
CA GLY A 289 7.38 8.22 0.30
C GLY A 289 6.51 7.70 -0.83
N LEU A 290 5.29 8.23 -0.98
CA LEU A 290 4.37 7.82 -2.03
C LEU A 290 4.63 8.60 -3.32
N ASP A 291 5.73 8.27 -3.99
CA ASP A 291 6.27 9.01 -5.14
C ASP A 291 5.54 8.67 -6.46
N TYR A 292 4.83 7.54 -6.51
CA TYR A 292 4.00 7.12 -7.66
C TYR A 292 2.58 7.70 -7.65
N TYR A 293 2.28 8.51 -6.64
CA TYR A 293 1.00 9.18 -6.47
C TYR A 293 1.21 10.71 -6.52
N HIS A 294 0.17 11.45 -6.88
CA HIS A 294 0.22 12.92 -6.99
C HIS A 294 -0.74 13.60 -6.03
N ASN A 295 -0.57 14.91 -5.87
CA ASN A 295 -1.41 15.75 -5.04
C ASN A 295 -1.54 15.24 -3.59
N LEU A 296 -0.41 14.83 -3.00
CA LEU A 296 -0.28 14.39 -1.60
C LEU A 296 0.95 15.01 -0.95
N THR A 297 0.95 15.09 0.38
CA THR A 297 2.07 15.57 1.19
C THR A 297 2.76 14.40 1.89
N ASN A 298 4.01 14.14 1.50
CA ASN A 298 4.88 13.15 2.15
C ASN A 298 5.56 13.79 3.38
N ILE A 299 5.41 13.16 4.54
CA ILE A 299 5.93 13.62 5.84
C ILE A 299 6.87 12.53 6.37
N ASP A 300 8.15 12.87 6.45
CA ASP A 300 9.18 12.03 7.06
C ASP A 300 9.16 12.22 8.58
N CYS A 301 8.75 11.17 9.31
CA CYS A 301 8.63 11.20 10.77
C CYS A 301 9.99 11.24 11.48
N ARG A 302 11.08 10.83 10.81
CA ARG A 302 12.45 10.81 11.34
C ARG A 302 12.53 10.21 12.74
N PHE A 303 11.92 9.05 12.91
CA PHE A 303 12.01 8.30 14.14
C PHE A 303 13.47 7.99 14.47
N LYS A 304 13.76 7.95 15.76
CA LYS A 304 15.10 7.66 16.29
C LYS A 304 15.04 6.31 17.02
N PRO A 305 14.89 5.19 16.29
CA PRO A 305 14.84 3.88 16.92
C PRO A 305 16.16 3.59 17.63
N SER A 306 16.06 3.17 18.89
CA SER A 306 17.17 2.64 19.68
C SER A 306 17.23 1.12 19.53
N GLY A 307 18.42 0.55 19.39
CA GLY A 307 18.61 -0.91 19.36
C GLY A 307 19.38 -1.41 18.14
N PHE A 308 19.66 -2.71 18.13
CA PHE A 308 20.45 -3.37 17.08
C PHE A 308 19.65 -3.53 15.77
N ILE A 309 18.35 -3.83 15.86
CA ILE A 309 17.43 -3.87 14.72
C ILE A 309 16.56 -2.62 14.76
N LYS A 310 16.77 -1.70 13.83
CA LYS A 310 15.96 -0.49 13.71
C LYS A 310 14.72 -0.81 12.87
N PHE A 311 13.54 -0.82 13.50
CA PHE A 311 12.26 -1.01 12.82
C PHE A 311 11.18 -0.17 13.51
N THR A 312 10.57 0.75 12.78
CA THR A 312 9.76 1.85 13.35
C THR A 312 8.29 1.81 12.88
N HIS A 313 7.86 0.70 12.28
CA HIS A 313 6.55 0.60 11.61
C HIS A 313 5.34 0.84 12.52
N SER A 314 5.49 0.62 13.83
CA SER A 314 4.45 0.88 14.83
C SER A 314 4.63 2.20 15.57
N ASP A 315 5.75 2.91 15.38
CA ASP A 315 6.10 4.10 16.16
C ASP A 315 5.19 5.30 15.85
N TYR A 316 4.48 5.29 14.71
CA TYR A 316 3.47 6.30 14.38
C TYR A 316 2.38 6.43 15.46
N TRP A 317 1.97 5.31 16.07
CA TRP A 317 0.91 5.27 17.08
C TRP A 317 1.29 5.99 18.38
N THR A 318 2.59 6.15 18.63
CA THR A 318 3.11 6.81 19.82
C THR A 318 3.76 8.15 19.51
N HIS A 319 3.60 8.68 18.29
CA HIS A 319 4.24 9.92 17.85
C HIS A 319 3.30 11.13 17.96
N PRO A 320 3.46 12.03 18.95
CA PRO A 320 2.55 13.17 19.12
C PRO A 320 2.53 14.17 17.95
N PRO A 321 3.66 14.49 17.28
CA PRO A 321 3.64 15.34 16.09
C PRO A 321 2.77 14.81 14.95
N PHE A 322 2.66 13.49 14.78
CA PHE A 322 1.78 12.86 13.79
C PHE A 322 0.31 13.23 14.04
N TYR A 323 -0.19 13.02 15.26
CA TYR A 323 -1.56 13.38 15.61
C TYR A 323 -1.82 14.89 15.54
N ARG A 324 -0.84 15.70 15.97
CA ARG A 324 -0.93 17.17 15.91
C ARG A 324 -1.09 17.66 14.48
N ASP A 325 -0.36 17.08 13.54
CA ASP A 325 -0.45 17.45 12.13
C ASP A 325 -1.80 17.05 11.53
N ILE A 326 -2.33 15.85 11.85
CA ILE A 326 -3.68 15.43 11.41
C ILE A 326 -4.75 16.40 11.92
N ILE A 327 -4.73 16.73 13.22
CA ILE A 327 -5.73 17.63 13.83
C ILE A 327 -5.75 18.99 13.12
N ARG A 328 -4.56 19.57 12.88
CA ARG A 328 -4.42 20.89 12.26
C ARG A 328 -4.91 20.97 10.82
N HIS A 329 -4.86 19.87 10.08
CA HIS A 329 -5.18 19.88 8.64
C HIS A 329 -6.57 19.33 8.32
N PHE A 330 -7.14 18.49 9.18
CA PHE A 330 -8.40 17.80 8.88
C PHE A 330 -9.52 18.11 9.87
N ILE A 331 -9.22 18.54 11.10
CA ILE A 331 -10.24 18.69 12.16
C ILE A 331 -10.51 20.16 12.48
N GLN A 332 -9.44 20.95 12.60
CA GLN A 332 -9.51 22.42 12.65
C GLN A 332 -9.81 22.97 11.26
#